data_AF-A0A923UQ26-F1
#
_entry.id   AF-A0A923UQ26-F1
#
_cell.length_a   1.000
_cell.length_b   1.000
_cell.length_c   1.000
_cell.angle_alpha   90.00
_cell.angle_beta   90.00
_cell.angle_gamma   90.00
#
_symmetry.space_group_name_H-M   'P 1'
#
loop_
_entity.id
_entity.type
_entity.pdbx_description
1 polymer ?
#
loop_
_entity_poly.entity_id
_entity_poly.type
_entity_poly.pdbx_seq_one_letter_code
_entity_poly.pdbx_strand_id
1 'polypeptide(L)'
;MLVSILEPALGLIIWQLLIFGVLFFILAKFAWKPIIGALQEREQSIDDALSLAAKTRQEMTDLKSGNEKLIAEARAERDRVLKEAKEAGDSMIAQAKADAQKVGAEEIEKARAAFNQERINAIASLRKETASLSLEIAEKVLRSQLSNRTAQETLVSSLLADAKLN
;
A
#
# COMPACT_ATOMS: atom_id res chain seq x y z
N MET A 1 50.58 92.70 52.45
CA MET A 1 50.31 91.58 51.51
C MET A 1 49.21 90.71 52.13
N LEU A 2 48.18 90.37 51.35
CA LEU A 2 47.28 89.21 51.51
C LEU A 2 45.90 89.30 52.21
N VAL A 3 45.22 90.45 52.37
CA VAL A 3 43.79 90.41 52.79
C VAL A 3 42.95 91.54 52.18
N SER A 4 42.69 91.48 50.87
CA SER A 4 41.62 92.28 50.23
C SER A 4 40.99 91.57 49.01
N ILE A 5 41.29 90.29 48.82
CA ILE A 5 40.75 89.42 47.73
C ILE A 5 39.59 88.55 48.26
N LEU A 6 39.25 88.69 49.55
CA LEU A 6 38.29 87.84 50.26
C LEU A 6 37.15 88.64 50.89
N GLU A 7 36.60 89.61 50.15
CA GLU A 7 35.21 90.00 50.33
C GLU A 7 34.42 89.36 49.19
N PRO A 8 33.39 88.54 49.46
CA PRO A 8 32.52 88.09 48.39
C PRO A 8 31.85 89.33 47.84
N ALA A 9 32.25 89.77 46.64
CA ALA A 9 31.51 90.79 45.92
C ALA A 9 30.09 90.23 45.74
N LEU A 10 29.14 90.69 46.56
CA LEU A 10 27.76 90.19 46.59
C LEU A 10 27.14 90.21 45.18
N GLY A 11 27.60 91.12 44.32
CA GLY A 11 27.27 91.16 42.89
C GLY A 11 27.69 89.91 42.08
N LEU A 12 28.86 89.32 42.33
CA LEU A 12 29.30 88.09 41.65
C LEU A 12 28.42 86.90 42.02
N ILE A 13 28.03 86.79 43.29
CA ILE A 13 27.14 85.71 43.77
C ILE A 13 25.76 85.85 43.12
N ILE A 14 25.22 87.07 43.01
CA ILE A 14 23.92 87.33 42.35
C ILE A 14 23.98 86.93 40.87
N TRP A 15 25.02 87.32 40.14
CA TRP A 15 25.18 86.94 38.73
C TRP A 15 25.40 85.44 38.54
N GLN A 16 26.18 84.79 39.41
CA GLN A 16 26.37 83.34 39.40
C GLN A 16 25.05 82.59 39.62
N LEU A 17 24.22 83.06 40.57
CA LEU A 17 22.94 82.45 40.90
C LEU A 17 21.91 82.68 39.80
N LEU A 18 21.96 83.85 39.13
CA LEU A 18 21.13 84.15 37.96
C LEU A 18 21.49 83.25 36.78
N ILE A 19 22.78 83.12 36.45
CA ILE A 19 23.26 82.24 35.37
C ILE A 19 22.95 80.77 35.70
N PHE A 20 23.18 80.34 36.94
CA PHE A 20 22.83 78.99 37.40
C PHE A 20 21.33 78.73 37.32
N GLY A 21 20.49 79.70 37.72
CA GLY A 21 19.04 79.59 37.64
C GLY A 21 18.54 79.49 36.20
N VAL A 22 19.10 80.29 35.28
CA VAL A 22 18.80 80.22 33.85
C VAL A 22 19.24 78.86 33.27
N LEU A 23 20.46 78.41 33.57
CA LEU A 23 20.97 77.11 33.13
C LEU A 23 20.12 75.95 33.68
N PHE A 24 19.78 75.99 34.97
CA PHE A 24 18.93 75.00 35.61
C PHE A 24 17.55 74.96 34.98
N PHE A 25 16.94 76.12 34.67
CA PHE A 25 15.65 76.16 34.00
C PHE A 25 15.70 75.58 32.58
N ILE A 26 16.76 75.87 31.83
CA ILE A 26 16.99 75.27 30.51
C ILE A 26 17.15 73.75 30.65
N LEU A 27 18.03 73.27 31.52
CA LEU A 27 18.23 71.83 31.72
C LEU A 27 16.97 71.12 32.23
N ALA A 28 16.25 71.70 33.19
CA ALA A 28 15.01 71.15 33.70
C ALA A 28 13.94 71.03 32.61
N LYS A 29 13.83 72.03 31.72
CA LYS A 29 12.87 72.00 30.61
C LYS A 29 13.29 71.06 29.48
N PHE A 30 14.58 71.00 29.14
CA PHE A 30 15.08 70.28 27.97
C PHE A 30 15.54 68.85 28.26
N ALA A 31 16.09 68.55 29.44
CA ALA A 31 16.61 67.21 29.78
C ALA A 31 15.52 66.25 30.30
N TRP A 32 14.43 66.76 30.87
CA TRP A 32 13.38 65.93 31.45
C TRP A 32 12.63 65.09 30.38
N LYS A 33 12.33 65.70 29.23
CA LYS A 33 11.68 65.02 28.10
C LYS A 33 12.47 63.83 27.54
N PRO A 34 13.75 63.96 27.16
CA PRO A 34 14.52 62.84 26.61
C PRO A 34 14.79 61.74 27.64
N ILE A 35 14.96 62.07 28.93
CA ILE A 35 15.17 61.05 29.97
C ILE A 35 13.92 60.17 30.15
N ILE A 36 12.73 60.79 30.23
CA ILE A 36 11.48 60.04 30.33
C ILE A 36 11.22 59.25 29.05
N GLY A 37 11.47 59.84 27.88
CA GLY A 37 11.32 59.14 26.61
C GLY A 37 12.19 57.88 26.52
N ALA A 38 13.47 57.97 26.90
CA ALA A 38 14.37 56.81 26.92
C ALA A 38 13.94 55.72 27.92
N LEU A 39 13.37 56.12 29.07
CA LEU A 39 12.86 55.17 30.06
C LEU A 39 11.58 54.46 29.56
N GLN A 40 10.66 55.21 28.95
CA GLN A 40 9.45 54.67 28.34
C GLN A 40 9.76 53.73 27.16
N GLU A 41 10.72 54.09 26.30
CA GLU A 41 11.17 53.24 25.20
C GLU A 41 11.75 51.92 25.72
N ARG A 42 12.54 51.98 26.80
CA ARG A 42 13.06 50.78 27.45
C ARG A 42 11.97 49.93 28.09
N GLU A 43 11.02 50.55 28.78
CA GLU A 43 9.88 49.86 29.38
C GLU A 43 9.04 49.14 28.32
N GLN A 44 8.70 49.87 27.25
CA GLN A 44 7.93 49.32 26.13
C GLN A 44 8.68 48.19 25.42
N SER A 45 9.99 48.35 25.17
CA SER A 45 10.79 47.28 24.57
C SER A 45 10.85 46.01 25.44
N ILE A 46 10.89 46.16 26.76
CA ILE A 46 10.88 45.02 27.69
C ILE A 46 9.51 44.34 27.68
N ASP A 47 8.42 45.12 27.72
CA ASP A 47 7.07 44.58 27.69
C ASP A 47 6.79 43.84 26.36
N ASP A 48 7.17 44.44 25.23
CA ASP A 48 7.07 43.83 23.91
C ASP A 48 7.89 42.52 23.83
N ALA A 49 9.11 42.51 24.35
CA ALA A 49 9.95 41.31 24.38
C ALA A 49 9.36 40.20 25.25
N LEU A 50 8.81 40.54 26.43
CA LEU A 50 8.16 39.59 27.33
C LEU A 50 6.87 39.04 26.73
N SER A 51 6.05 39.90 26.13
CA SER A 51 4.81 39.53 25.44
C SER A 51 5.10 38.59 24.26
N LEU A 52 6.10 38.93 23.45
CA LEU A 52 6.53 38.09 22.34
C LEU A 52 7.06 36.73 22.81
N ALA A 53 7.85 36.70 23.89
CA ALA A 53 8.35 35.45 24.46
C ALA A 53 7.22 34.57 25.01
N ALA A 54 6.23 35.17 25.68
CA ALA A 54 5.05 34.46 26.19
C ALA A 54 4.22 33.88 25.04
N LYS A 55 3.94 34.69 24.00
CA LYS A 55 3.21 34.27 22.80
C LYS A 55 3.95 33.14 22.08
N THR A 56 5.25 33.29 21.85
CA THR A 56 6.08 32.26 21.20
C THR A 56 6.05 30.95 22.00
N ARG A 57 6.14 31.02 23.34
CA ARG A 57 6.08 29.83 24.20
C ARG A 57 4.72 29.13 24.12
N GLN A 58 3.64 29.90 24.06
CA GLN A 58 2.29 29.36 23.86
C GLN A 58 2.17 28.68 22.49
N GLU A 59 2.56 29.37 21.41
CA GLU A 59 2.54 28.81 20.05
C GLU A 59 3.39 27.54 19.94
N MET A 60 4.56 27.49 20.58
CA MET A 60 5.41 26.30 20.62
C MET A 60 4.76 25.14 21.37
N THR A 61 4.02 25.43 22.44
CA THR A 61 3.29 24.40 23.20
C THR A 61 2.13 23.85 22.38
N ASP A 62 1.38 24.72 21.71
CA ASP A 62 0.27 24.34 20.85
C ASP A 62 0.77 23.54 19.63
N LEU A 63 1.87 23.99 19.01
CA LEU A 63 2.51 23.27 17.89
C LEU A 63 3.01 21.89 18.33
N LYS A 64 3.59 21.78 19.53
CA LYS A 64 4.05 20.48 20.05
C LYS A 64 2.87 19.53 20.29
N SER A 65 1.79 20.02 20.90
CA SER A 65 0.57 19.23 21.10
C SER A 65 -0.06 18.80 19.77
N GLY A 66 -0.11 19.71 18.78
CA GLY A 66 -0.59 19.41 17.44
C GLY A 66 0.25 18.34 16.73
N ASN A 67 1.59 18.42 16.83
CA ASN A 67 2.49 17.42 16.28
C ASN A 67 2.32 16.05 16.95
N GLU A 68 2.20 16.00 18.28
CA GLU A 68 1.97 14.75 19.00
C GLU A 68 0.65 14.08 18.58
N LYS A 69 -0.42 14.87 18.41
CA LYS A 69 -1.69 14.37 17.86
C LYS A 69 -1.55 13.86 16.43
N LEU A 70 -0.89 14.62 15.56
CA LEU A 70 -0.67 14.23 14.16
C LEU A 70 0.16 12.94 14.04
N ILE A 71 1.17 12.76 14.89
CA ILE A 71 1.95 11.52 14.96
C ILE A 71 1.08 10.36 15.45
N ALA A 72 0.21 10.58 16.44
CA ALA A 72 -0.71 9.56 16.94
C ALA A 72 -1.73 9.13 15.87
N GLU A 73 -2.33 10.10 15.17
CA GLU A 73 -3.25 9.86 14.06
C GLU A 73 -2.56 9.12 12.91
N ALA A 74 -1.34 9.53 12.52
CA ALA A 74 -0.58 8.85 11.48
C ALA A 74 -0.23 7.39 11.86
N ARG A 75 0.06 7.11 13.13
CA ARG A 75 0.28 5.75 13.62
C ARG A 75 -0.99 4.91 13.60
N ALA A 76 -2.12 5.48 14.05
CA ALA A 76 -3.42 4.81 14.02
C ALA A 76 -3.84 4.47 12.58
N GLU A 77 -3.67 5.41 11.65
CA GLU A 77 -3.97 5.21 10.23
C GLU A 77 -3.05 4.16 9.61
N ARG A 78 -1.74 4.21 9.89
CA ARG A 78 -0.78 3.17 9.45
C ARG A 78 -1.21 1.79 9.94
N ASP A 79 -1.59 1.67 11.20
CA ASP A 79 -1.98 0.39 11.78
C ASP A 79 -3.29 -0.12 11.18
N ARG A 80 -4.23 0.79 10.86
CA ARG A 80 -5.45 0.47 10.13
C ARG A 80 -5.15 -0.06 8.73
N VAL A 81 -4.33 0.66 7.97
CA VAL A 81 -3.92 0.26 6.61
C VAL A 81 -3.20 -1.09 6.62
N LEU A 82 -2.30 -1.32 7.59
CA LEU A 82 -1.58 -2.58 7.70
C LEU A 82 -2.52 -3.76 8.03
N LYS A 83 -3.53 -3.51 8.88
CA LYS A 83 -4.55 -4.51 9.20
C LYS A 83 -5.41 -4.83 7.98
N GLU A 84 -5.93 -3.81 7.30
CA GLU A 84 -6.72 -3.96 6.08
C GLU A 84 -5.94 -4.71 4.99
N ALA A 85 -4.66 -4.39 4.79
CA ALA A 85 -3.79 -5.08 3.84
C ALA A 85 -3.59 -6.56 4.19
N LYS A 86 -3.44 -6.90 5.47
CA LYS A 86 -3.35 -8.30 5.92
C LYS A 86 -4.65 -9.04 5.68
N GLU A 87 -5.79 -8.46 6.07
CA GLU A 87 -7.10 -9.07 5.88
C GLU A 87 -7.42 -9.29 4.39
N ALA A 88 -7.09 -8.31 3.55
CA ALA A 88 -7.23 -8.44 2.09
C ALA A 88 -6.31 -9.53 1.53
N GLY A 89 -5.05 -9.60 2.00
CA GLY A 89 -4.11 -10.64 1.59
C GLY A 89 -4.57 -12.05 1.98
N ASP A 90 -5.03 -12.22 3.22
CA ASP A 90 -5.56 -13.50 3.71
C ASP A 90 -6.83 -13.91 2.95
N SER A 91 -7.73 -12.96 2.69
CA SER A 91 -8.93 -13.19 1.88
C SER A 91 -8.59 -13.60 0.45
N MET A 92 -7.63 -12.91 -0.19
CA MET A 92 -7.16 -13.24 -1.53
C MET A 92 -6.56 -14.66 -1.59
N ILE A 93 -5.75 -15.05 -0.61
CA ILE A 93 -5.18 -16.40 -0.53
C ILE A 93 -6.28 -17.44 -0.34
N ALA A 94 -7.25 -17.18 0.54
CA ALA A 94 -8.38 -18.07 0.77
C ALA A 94 -9.21 -18.27 -0.50
N GLN A 95 -9.51 -17.17 -1.21
CA GLN A 95 -10.27 -17.21 -2.45
C GLN A 95 -9.50 -17.95 -3.57
N ALA A 96 -8.22 -17.65 -3.74
CA ALA A 96 -7.37 -18.35 -4.70
C ALA A 96 -7.28 -19.86 -4.43
N LYS A 97 -7.21 -20.27 -3.15
CA LYS A 97 -7.24 -21.69 -2.78
C LYS A 97 -8.59 -22.34 -3.11
N ALA A 98 -9.70 -21.66 -2.81
CA ALA A 98 -11.03 -22.17 -3.12
C ALA A 98 -11.24 -22.32 -4.64
N ASP A 99 -10.83 -21.32 -5.42
CA ASP A 99 -10.90 -21.35 -6.87
C ASP A 99 -10.01 -22.46 -7.46
N ALA A 100 -8.78 -22.61 -6.95
CA ALA A 100 -7.88 -23.68 -7.37
C ALA A 100 -8.44 -25.08 -7.06
N GLN A 101 -9.08 -25.27 -5.91
CA GLN A 101 -9.75 -26.53 -5.57
C GLN A 101 -10.92 -26.82 -6.50
N LYS A 102 -11.72 -25.79 -6.83
CA LYS A 102 -12.84 -25.92 -7.77
C LYS A 102 -12.36 -26.30 -9.16
N VAL A 103 -11.41 -25.56 -9.72
CA VAL A 103 -10.82 -25.83 -11.04
C VAL A 103 -10.16 -27.20 -11.07
N GLY A 104 -9.44 -27.58 -10.00
CA GLY A 104 -8.83 -28.90 -9.89
C GLY A 104 -9.85 -30.03 -9.89
N ALA A 105 -10.98 -29.87 -9.19
CA ALA A 105 -12.07 -30.84 -9.21
C ALA A 105 -12.71 -30.95 -10.60
N GLU A 106 -12.98 -29.82 -11.26
CA GLU A 106 -13.51 -29.79 -12.62
C GLU A 106 -12.57 -30.49 -13.63
N GLU A 107 -11.26 -30.27 -13.50
CA GLU A 107 -10.26 -30.89 -14.37
C GLU A 107 -10.17 -32.41 -14.17
N ILE A 108 -10.26 -32.87 -12.92
CA ILE A 108 -10.31 -34.31 -12.61
C ILE A 108 -11.56 -34.95 -13.22
N GLU A 109 -12.72 -34.32 -13.12
CA GLU A 109 -13.94 -34.84 -13.72
C GLU A 109 -13.86 -34.90 -15.25
N LYS A 110 -13.31 -33.86 -15.89
CA LYS A 110 -13.03 -33.88 -17.33
C LYS A 110 -12.07 -35.01 -17.72
N ALA A 111 -10.99 -35.19 -16.95
CA ALA A 111 -10.01 -36.25 -17.18
C ALA A 111 -10.65 -37.65 -17.03
N ARG A 112 -11.52 -37.85 -16.03
CA ARG A 112 -12.28 -39.10 -15.86
C ARG A 112 -13.22 -39.36 -17.03
N ALA A 113 -13.93 -38.34 -17.51
CA ALA A 113 -14.80 -38.46 -18.66
C ALA A 113 -14.02 -38.83 -19.94
N ALA A 114 -12.90 -38.14 -20.19
CA ALA A 114 -12.01 -38.44 -21.31
C ALA A 114 -11.42 -39.86 -21.23
N PHE A 115 -10.97 -40.29 -20.04
CA PHE A 115 -10.45 -41.64 -19.82
C PHE A 115 -11.50 -42.72 -20.09
N ASN A 116 -12.74 -42.51 -19.64
CA ASN A 116 -13.83 -43.44 -19.91
C ASN A 116 -14.13 -43.55 -21.40
N GLN A 117 -14.15 -42.42 -22.11
CA GLN A 117 -14.35 -42.40 -23.56
C GLN A 117 -13.21 -43.13 -24.28
N GLU A 118 -11.97 -42.90 -23.89
CA GLU A 118 -10.80 -43.55 -24.48
C GLU A 118 -10.82 -45.07 -24.23
N ARG A 119 -11.23 -45.49 -23.04
CA ARG A 119 -11.43 -46.91 -22.72
C ARG A 119 -12.48 -47.57 -23.61
N ILE A 120 -13.60 -46.88 -23.87
CA ILE A 120 -14.65 -47.38 -24.76
C ILE A 120 -14.09 -47.53 -26.19
N ASN A 121 -13.36 -46.52 -26.66
CA ASN A 121 -12.72 -46.54 -27.99
C ASN A 121 -11.70 -47.68 -28.10
N ALA A 122 -10.86 -47.88 -27.08
CA ALA A 122 -9.87 -48.96 -27.03
C ALA A 122 -10.52 -50.35 -27.06
N ILE A 123 -11.62 -50.56 -26.31
CA ILE A 123 -12.38 -51.83 -26.34
C ILE A 123 -13.01 -52.06 -27.72
N ALA A 124 -13.55 -51.01 -28.35
CA ALA A 124 -14.12 -51.11 -29.70
C ALA A 124 -13.06 -51.50 -30.74
N SER A 125 -11.87 -50.88 -30.68
CA SER A 125 -10.73 -51.22 -31.53
C SER A 125 -10.28 -52.67 -31.30
N LEU A 126 -10.15 -53.10 -30.05
CA LEU A 126 -9.76 -54.48 -29.71
C LEU A 126 -10.77 -55.50 -30.26
N ARG A 127 -12.08 -55.22 -30.17
CA ARG A 127 -13.13 -56.08 -30.75
C ARG A 127 -13.00 -56.19 -32.26
N LYS A 128 -12.74 -55.07 -32.95
CA LYS A 128 -12.53 -55.04 -34.40
C LYS A 128 -11.32 -55.87 -34.81
N GLU A 129 -10.21 -55.72 -34.09
CA GLU A 129 -8.97 -56.46 -34.34
C GLU A 129 -9.14 -57.96 -34.08
N THR A 130 -9.83 -58.33 -32.99
CA THR A 130 -10.15 -59.72 -32.68
C THR A 130 -11.06 -60.35 -33.73
N ALA A 131 -12.06 -59.62 -34.23
CA ALA A 131 -12.94 -60.10 -35.29
C ALA A 131 -12.17 -60.32 -36.60
N SER A 132 -11.26 -59.41 -36.95
CA SER A 132 -10.40 -59.55 -38.12
C SER A 132 -9.50 -60.79 -38.01
N LEU A 133 -8.85 -60.98 -36.86
CA LEU A 133 -7.98 -62.14 -36.62
C LEU A 133 -8.79 -63.45 -36.65
N SER A 134 -10.00 -63.45 -36.10
CA SER A 134 -10.89 -64.62 -36.13
C SER A 134 -11.31 -64.98 -37.56
N LEU A 135 -11.60 -63.98 -38.40
CA LEU A 135 -11.92 -64.19 -39.80
C LEU A 135 -10.72 -64.75 -40.58
N GLU A 136 -9.52 -64.23 -40.33
CA GLU A 136 -8.29 -64.70 -40.96
C GLU A 136 -7.97 -66.16 -40.58
N ILE A 137 -8.16 -66.53 -39.31
CA ILE A 137 -8.03 -67.91 -38.84
C ILE A 137 -9.09 -68.80 -39.50
N ALA A 138 -10.36 -68.37 -39.53
CA ALA A 138 -11.44 -69.11 -40.16
C ALA A 138 -11.18 -69.34 -41.66
N GLU A 139 -10.70 -68.31 -42.37
CA GLU A 139 -10.29 -68.42 -43.78
C GLU A 139 -9.15 -69.44 -43.94
N LYS A 140 -8.12 -69.37 -43.10
CA LYS A 140 -6.97 -70.30 -43.15
C LYS A 140 -7.38 -71.75 -42.86
N VAL A 141 -8.24 -71.97 -41.87
CA VAL A 141 -8.80 -73.30 -41.53
C VAL A 141 -9.68 -73.81 -42.66
N LEU A 142 -10.59 -72.98 -43.19
CA LEU A 142 -11.48 -73.34 -44.30
C LEU A 142 -10.68 -73.70 -45.55
N ARG A 143 -9.64 -72.92 -45.88
CA ARG A 143 -8.73 -73.18 -47.01
C ARG A 143 -7.95 -74.49 -46.81
N SER A 144 -7.58 -74.81 -45.57
CA SER A 144 -6.96 -76.09 -45.22
C SER A 144 -7.95 -77.27 -45.37
N GLN A 145 -9.21 -77.12 -44.96
CA GLN A 145 -10.22 -78.18 -45.07
C GLN A 145 -10.69 -78.40 -46.52
N LEU A 146 -10.81 -77.33 -47.31
CA LEU A 146 -11.14 -77.34 -48.74
C LEU A 146 -9.96 -77.70 -49.65
N SER A 147 -8.80 -78.07 -49.09
CA SER A 147 -7.68 -78.60 -49.87
C SER A 147 -7.95 -80.01 -50.43
N ASN A 148 -8.97 -80.71 -49.89
CA ASN A 148 -9.46 -81.98 -50.41
C ASN A 148 -10.52 -81.75 -51.51
N ARG A 149 -10.32 -82.37 -52.68
CA ARG A 149 -11.20 -82.28 -53.86
C ARG A 149 -12.64 -82.71 -53.60
N THR A 150 -12.84 -83.74 -52.77
CA THR A 150 -14.18 -84.25 -52.42
C THR A 150 -14.97 -83.26 -51.55
N ALA A 151 -14.29 -82.50 -50.69
CA ALA A 151 -14.91 -81.47 -49.86
C ALA A 151 -15.36 -80.25 -50.69
N GLN A 152 -14.59 -79.87 -51.72
CA GLN A 152 -14.98 -78.81 -52.67
C GLN A 152 -16.23 -79.18 -53.48
N GLU A 153 -16.28 -80.40 -54.02
CA GLU A 153 -17.43 -80.87 -54.79
C GLU A 153 -18.72 -80.92 -53.95
N THR A 154 -18.61 -81.29 -52.66
CA THR A 154 -19.73 -81.29 -51.72
C THR A 154 -20.24 -79.88 -51.40
N LEU A 155 -19.34 -78.91 -51.20
CA LEU A 155 -19.71 -77.52 -50.95
C LEU A 155 -20.39 -76.86 -52.16
N VAL A 156 -19.89 -77.12 -53.37
CA VAL A 156 -20.50 -76.61 -54.61
C VAL A 156 -21.90 -77.19 -54.80
N SER A 157 -22.07 -78.49 -54.53
CA SER A 157 -23.37 -79.16 -54.56
C SER A 157 -24.36 -78.55 -53.56
N SER A 158 -23.94 -78.27 -52.31
CA SER A 158 -24.83 -77.70 -51.29
C SER A 158 -25.19 -76.24 -51.58
N LEU A 159 -24.25 -75.42 -52.07
CA LEU A 159 -24.53 -74.03 -52.47
C LEU A 159 -25.48 -73.95 -53.66
N LEU A 160 -25.35 -74.87 -54.64
CA LEU A 160 -26.28 -74.99 -55.76
C LEU A 160 -27.67 -75.48 -55.32
N ALA A 161 -27.76 -76.24 -54.22
CA ALA A 161 -29.03 -76.65 -53.64
C ALA A 161 -29.73 -75.50 -52.90
N ASP A 162 -29.01 -74.75 -52.06
CA ASP A 162 -29.56 -73.58 -51.34
C ASP A 162 -29.96 -72.44 -52.28
N ALA A 163 -29.19 -72.21 -53.35
CA ALA A 163 -29.52 -71.20 -54.37
C ALA A 163 -30.69 -71.60 -55.28
N LYS A 164 -31.06 -72.88 -55.32
CA LYS A 164 -32.27 -73.37 -56.00
C LYS A 164 -33.51 -73.41 -55.08
N LEU A 165 -33.31 -73.23 -53.77
CA LEU A 165 -34.36 -73.22 -52.75
C LEU A 165 -34.85 -71.80 -52.39
N ASN A 166 -34.25 -70.75 -52.96
CA ASN A 166 -34.75 -69.37 -52.99
C ASN A 166 -35.08 -68.95 -54.43
#